data_AF-A0A2W0BFR4-F1
#
_entry.id   AF-A0A2W0BFR4-F1
#
_cell.length_a   1.000
_cell.length_b   1.000
_cell.length_c   1.000
_cell.angle_alpha   90.00
_cell.angle_beta   90.00
_cell.angle_gamma   90.00
#
_symmetry.space_group_name_H-M   'P 1'
#
loop_
_entity.id
_entity.type
_entity.pdbx_description
1 polymer ?
#
loop_
_entity_poly.entity_id
_entity_poly.type
_entity_poly.pdbx_seq_one_letter_code
_entity_poly.pdbx_strand_id
1 'polypeptide(L)'
;MEALKDYRNFPGINESWELIKTGLVVIREQSYRLELWHSYSNPDIPYYVSVYVQADGVWKKMQDPIFPIGLDADQTMREAMAFLSERLAA
;
A
#
# COMPACT_ATOMS: atom_id res chain seq x y z
N MET A 1 -8.97 -0.50 20.78
CA MET A 1 -8.71 -1.95 20.80
C MET A 1 -8.59 -2.36 19.35
N GLU A 2 -7.39 -2.67 18.89
CA GLU A 2 -7.15 -3.03 17.48
C GLU A 2 -7.33 -4.54 17.33
N ALA A 3 -8.53 -4.97 16.91
CA ALA A 3 -8.90 -6.39 16.80
C ALA A 3 -7.92 -7.22 15.96
N LEU A 4 -7.21 -6.57 15.03
CA LEU A 4 -6.20 -7.19 14.18
C LEU A 4 -4.91 -7.57 14.93
N LYS A 5 -4.56 -6.93 16.06
CA LYS A 5 -3.46 -7.35 16.94
C LYS A 5 -3.75 -8.68 17.64
N ASP A 6 -5.02 -8.90 17.93
CA ASP A 6 -5.52 -10.08 18.64
C ASP A 6 -5.73 -11.29 17.72
N TYR A 7 -5.30 -11.24 16.46
CA TYR A 7 -5.53 -12.29 15.46
C TYR A 7 -5.11 -13.69 15.95
N ARG A 8 -4.08 -13.77 16.80
CA ARG A 8 -3.59 -15.02 17.40
C ARG A 8 -4.59 -15.69 18.35
N ASN A 9 -5.60 -14.95 18.82
CA ASN A 9 -6.68 -15.48 19.65
C ASN A 9 -7.77 -16.20 18.83
N PHE A 10 -7.71 -16.15 17.50
CA PHE A 10 -8.69 -16.75 16.59
C PHE A 10 -8.05 -17.95 15.86
N PRO A 11 -8.37 -19.20 16.26
CA PRO A 11 -7.83 -20.39 15.61
C PRO A 11 -8.09 -20.40 14.10
N GLY A 12 -7.06 -20.69 13.31
CA GLY A 12 -7.12 -20.74 11.84
C GLY A 12 -6.71 -19.45 11.14
N ILE A 13 -6.52 -18.33 11.86
CA ILE A 13 -5.94 -17.11 11.29
C ILE A 13 -4.43 -17.12 11.48
N ASN A 14 -3.68 -17.21 10.37
CA ASN A 14 -2.22 -17.25 10.38
C ASN A 14 -1.58 -15.87 10.19
N GLU A 15 -2.28 -14.97 9.49
CA GLU A 15 -1.80 -13.63 9.19
C GLU A 15 -2.87 -12.56 9.39
N SER A 16 -2.43 -11.35 9.73
CA SER A 16 -3.24 -10.19 9.98
C SER A 16 -2.52 -8.95 9.47
N TRP A 17 -3.23 -8.21 8.62
CA TRP A 17 -2.74 -7.03 7.94
C TRP A 17 -3.82 -5.95 8.00
N GLU A 18 -3.39 -4.69 8.03
CA GLU A 18 -4.29 -3.54 7.99
C GLU A 18 -3.99 -2.65 6.81
N LEU A 19 -5.06 -2.30 6.09
CA LEU A 19 -5.06 -1.21 5.14
C LEU A 19 -5.24 0.09 5.90
N ILE A 20 -4.13 0.76 6.19
CA ILE A 20 -4.09 1.98 6.99
C ILE A 20 -4.72 3.16 6.26
N LYS A 21 -4.43 3.28 4.96
CA LYS A 21 -4.87 4.41 4.14
C LYS A 21 -4.97 4.01 2.68
N THR A 22 -6.01 4.49 2.00
CA THR A 22 -6.11 4.46 0.54
C THR A 22 -6.05 5.88 0.00
N GLY A 23 -5.21 6.10 -1.01
CA GLY A 23 -5.15 7.35 -1.77
C GLY A 23 -5.53 7.11 -3.23
N LEU A 24 -6.29 8.03 -3.81
CA LEU A 24 -6.54 8.07 -5.25
C LEU A 24 -5.84 9.31 -5.80
N VAL A 25 -5.01 9.12 -6.83
CA VAL A 25 -4.34 10.22 -7.53
C VAL A 25 -4.53 10.06 -9.02
N VAL A 26 -4.59 11.18 -9.73
CA VAL A 26 -4.68 11.21 -11.20
C VAL A 26 -3.43 11.87 -11.72
N ILE A 27 -2.69 11.17 -12.58
CA ILE A 27 -1.44 11.65 -13.19
C ILE A 27 -1.56 11.46 -14.70
N ARG A 28 -1.44 12.55 -15.49
CA ARG A 28 -1.56 12.52 -16.96
C ARG A 28 -2.81 11.75 -17.44
N GLU A 29 -3.98 12.11 -16.89
CA GLU A 29 -5.29 11.49 -17.19
C GLU A 29 -5.43 10.01 -16.79
N GLN A 30 -4.37 9.40 -16.24
CA GLN A 30 -4.38 8.04 -15.73
C GLN A 30 -4.66 8.04 -14.22
N SER A 31 -5.66 7.27 -13.79
CA SER A 31 -5.99 7.11 -12.36
C SER A 31 -5.13 6.01 -11.71
N TYR A 32 -4.62 6.32 -10.52
CA TYR A 32 -3.84 5.42 -9.67
C TYR A 32 -4.46 5.33 -8.27
N ARG A 33 -4.51 4.11 -7.73
CA ARG A 33 -4.90 3.84 -6.34
C ARG A 33 -3.67 3.37 -5.58
N LEU A 34 -3.38 4.01 -4.47
CA LEU A 34 -2.31 3.67 -3.54
C LEU A 34 -2.93 3.11 -2.27
N GLU A 35 -2.45 1.97 -1.80
CA GLU A 35 -2.89 1.32 -0.57
C GLU A 35 -1.71 1.14 0.36
N LEU A 36 -1.74 1.79 1.53
CA LEU A 36 -0.71 1.68 2.56
C LEU A 36 -1.07 0.55 3.52
N TRP A 37 -0.18 -0.43 3.62
CA TRP A 37 -0.39 -1.65 4.40
C TRP A 37 0.54 -1.73 5.60
N HIS A 38 0.01 -2.27 6.70
CA HIS A 38 0.74 -2.60 7.92
C HIS A 38 0.58 -4.09 8.27
N SER A 39 1.65 -4.73 8.73
CA SER A 39 1.60 -6.13 9.20
C SER A 39 1.50 -6.20 10.71
N TYR A 40 0.45 -6.85 11.23
CA TYR A 40 0.39 -7.26 12.63
C TYR A 40 1.05 -8.62 12.87
N SER A 41 1.25 -9.39 11.79
CA SER A 41 1.84 -10.72 11.87
C SER A 41 3.35 -10.71 11.95
N ASN A 42 3.98 -9.76 11.25
CA ASN A 42 5.42 -9.55 11.30
C ASN A 42 5.72 -8.06 11.48
N PRO A 43 5.98 -7.59 12.72
CA PRO A 43 6.25 -6.18 13.00
C PRO A 43 7.58 -5.70 12.42
N ASP A 44 8.47 -6.61 12.00
CA ASP A 44 9.72 -6.26 11.32
C ASP A 44 9.50 -5.87 9.86
N ILE A 45 8.30 -6.11 9.31
CA ILE A 45 7.92 -5.64 7.97
C ILE A 45 7.56 -4.15 8.06
N PRO A 46 8.29 -3.26 7.36
CA PRO A 46 7.94 -1.84 7.30
C PRO A 46 6.58 -1.64 6.62
N TYR A 47 5.98 -0.46 6.79
CA TYR A 47 4.83 -0.08 5.97
C TYR A 47 5.20 -0.16 4.50
N TYR A 48 4.29 -0.64 3.66
CA TYR A 48 4.52 -0.67 2.22
C TYR A 48 3.29 -0.19 1.46
N VAL A 49 3.52 0.37 0.27
CA VAL A 49 2.44 0.88 -0.59
C VAL A 49 2.24 -0.05 -1.77
N SER A 50 1.04 -0.61 -1.91
CA SER A 50 0.62 -1.24 -3.17
C SER A 50 0.01 -0.19 -4.09
N VAL A 51 0.44 -0.16 -5.35
CA VAL A 51 -0.14 0.75 -6.34
C VAL A 51 -0.89 -0.03 -7.41
N TYR A 52 -2.05 0.50 -7.78
CA TYR A 52 -2.90 -0.02 -8.82
C TYR A 52 -3.13 1.07 -9.86
N VAL A 53 -3.19 0.69 -11.12
CA VAL A 53 -3.54 1.55 -12.24
C VAL A 53 -4.92 1.16 -12.75
N GLN A 54 -5.76 2.14 -13.08
CA GLN A 54 -7.06 1.89 -13.68
C GLN A 54 -6.89 1.61 -15.18
N ALA A 55 -7.18 0.40 -15.64
CA ALA A 55 -7.20 0.07 -17.07
C ALA A 55 -8.51 -0.63 -17.40
N ASP A 56 -9.24 -0.11 -18.40
CA ASP A 56 -10.50 -0.69 -18.90
C ASP A 56 -11.57 -0.87 -17.80
N GLY A 57 -11.65 0.09 -16.88
CA GLY A 57 -12.58 0.03 -15.74
C GLY A 57 -12.16 -0.92 -14.60
N VAL A 58 -10.99 -1.55 -14.70
CA VAL A 58 -10.46 -2.48 -13.69
C VAL A 58 -9.18 -1.94 -13.06
N TRP A 59 -9.04 -2.09 -11.74
CA TRP A 59 -7.80 -1.79 -11.03
C TRP A 59 -6.81 -2.94 -11.16
N LYS A 60 -5.70 -2.71 -11.87
CA LYS A 60 -4.62 -3.68 -12.03
C LYS A 60 -3.46 -3.30 -11.12
N LYS A 61 -3.02 -4.22 -10.26
CA LYS A 61 -1.85 -4.01 -9.39
C LYS A 61 -0.60 -3.87 -10.26
N MET A 62 0.20 -2.83 -10.01
CA MET A 62 1.50 -2.67 -10.66
C MET A 62 2.46 -3.70 -10.05
N GLN A 63 2.97 -4.63 -10.87
CA GLN A 63 3.87 -5.71 -10.42
C GLN A 63 5.33 -5.25 -10.29
N ASP A 64 5.75 -4.28 -11.11
CA ASP A 64 7.09 -3.67 -11.08
C ASP A 64 6.96 -2.15 -11.23
N PRO A 65 7.41 -1.38 -10.23
CA PRO A 65 8.61 -1.62 -9.44
C PRO A 65 8.31 -1.92 -7.96
N ILE A 66 9.38 -2.19 -7.19
CA ILE A 66 9.33 -2.18 -5.72
C ILE A 66 8.94 -0.76 -5.28
N PHE A 67 7.72 -0.62 -4.77
CA PHE A 67 7.26 0.64 -4.20
C PHE A 67 7.92 0.89 -2.83
N PRO A 68 7.98 2.15 -2.39
CA PRO A 68 8.62 2.51 -1.14
C PRO A 68 8.09 1.69 0.04
N ILE A 69 9.03 1.30 0.90
CA ILE A 69 8.77 0.71 2.20
C ILE A 69 9.41 1.59 3.27
N GLY A 70 8.75 1.79 4.40
CA GLY A 70 9.25 2.72 5.41
C GLY A 70 8.70 2.45 6.81
N LEU A 71 9.39 2.99 7.80
CA LEU A 71 9.00 2.86 9.21
C LEU A 71 7.93 3.88 9.62
N ASP A 72 7.72 4.90 8.80
CA ASP A 72 6.69 5.92 8.98
C ASP A 72 5.65 5.84 7.87
N ALA A 73 4.39 5.69 8.27
CA ALA A 73 3.25 5.50 7.38
C ALA A 73 3.07 6.65 6.37
N ASP A 74 3.11 7.89 6.86
CA ASP A 74 2.85 9.07 6.03
C ASP A 74 4.02 9.38 5.10
N GLN A 75 5.26 9.22 5.59
CA GLN A 75 6.47 9.35 4.78
C GLN A 75 6.49 8.32 3.65
N THR A 76 6.18 7.05 3.95
CA THR A 76 6.13 5.98 2.93
C THR A 76 5.11 6.31 1.83
N MET A 77 3.94 6.84 2.22
CA MET A 77 2.92 7.27 1.26
C MET A 77 3.38 8.45 0.40
N ARG A 78 4.06 9.44 0.98
CA ARG A 78 4.63 10.58 0.25
C ARG A 78 5.67 10.13 -0.77
N GLU A 79 6.56 9.24 -0.36
CA GLU A 79 7.59 8.66 -1.24
C GLU A 79 6.95 7.88 -2.39
N ALA A 80 5.89 7.11 -2.14
CA ALA A 80 5.19 6.39 -3.20
C ALA A 80 4.55 7.33 -4.24
N MET A 81 3.97 8.45 -3.78
CA MET A 81 3.43 9.48 -4.68
C MET A 81 4.54 10.18 -5.47
N ALA A 82 5.66 10.52 -4.84
CA ALA A 82 6.82 11.12 -5.51
C ALA A 82 7.38 10.19 -6.58
N PHE A 83 7.60 8.92 -6.22
CA PHE A 83 8.06 7.87 -7.13
C PHE A 83 7.13 7.73 -8.36
N LEU A 84 5.82 7.67 -8.14
CA LEU A 84 4.83 7.60 -9.23
C LEU A 84 4.91 8.82 -10.15
N SER A 85 5.01 10.01 -9.58
CA SER A 85 5.10 11.26 -10.33
C SER A 85 6.39 11.32 -11.17
N GLU A 86 7.53 10.93 -10.59
CA GLU A 86 8.84 10.95 -11.27
C GLU A 86 8.94 9.90 -12.37
N ARG A 87 8.50 8.66 -12.11
CA ARG A 87 8.52 7.59 -13.11
C ARG A 87 7.67 7.93 -14.33
N LEU A 88 6.55 8.59 -14.13
CA LEU A 88 5.69 9.02 -15.23
C LEU A 88 6.20 10.30 -15.89
N ALA A 89 7.14 11.04 -15.29
CA ALA A 89 7.76 12.20 -15.89
C ALA A 89 8.85 11.84 -16.91
N ALA A 90 9.54 10.71 -16.72
CA ALA A 90 10.54 10.13 -17.62
C ALA A 90 9.93 9.48 -18.87
#